data_AF-A0A7G9FZJ1-F1
#
_entry.id   AF-A0A7G9FZJ1-F1
#
_cell.length_a   1.000
_cell.length_b   1.000
_cell.length_c   1.000
_cell.angle_alpha   90.00
_cell.angle_beta   90.00
_cell.angle_gamma   90.00
#
_symmetry.space_group_name_H-M   'P 1'
#
loop_
_entity.id
_entity.type
_entity.pdbx_description
1 polymer ?
#
loop_
_entity_poly.entity_id
_entity_poly.type
_entity_poly.pdbx_seq_one_letter_code
_entity_poly.pdbx_strand_id
1 'polypeptide(L)'
;MKLVKRISYFFVIPIFFLSLGIFIGVWGIRFFYPGSYPGRYSEVPADRADTSEVPENVAVTVSEETLCADTEYVLKETDILRNTSVETSWQIPHKYIGMTRERFLETMNLYAEHPPLSELERGFVGLEVLSFSREKVVVRMDYRYLQPSDGFYLAVCDNEVVVYLEDRSTIYINTGIALDSLPEKIQMQIMDMLSIPDEETLYDFLETYSS
;
A
#
# COMPACT_ATOMS: atom_id res chain seq x y z
N MET A 1 -9.97 -41.03 -41.38
CA MET A 1 -9.83 -39.55 -41.23
C MET A 1 -10.13 -39.09 -39.78
N LYS A 2 -9.43 -39.62 -38.75
CA LYS A 2 -9.67 -39.24 -37.33
C LYS A 2 -8.47 -38.61 -36.62
N LEU A 3 -7.25 -38.74 -37.15
CA LEU A 3 -6.03 -38.17 -36.57
C LEU A 3 -5.84 -36.66 -36.86
N VAL A 4 -6.27 -36.19 -38.04
CA VAL A 4 -6.15 -34.77 -38.43
C VAL A 4 -7.01 -33.85 -37.55
N LYS A 5 -8.15 -34.35 -37.03
CA LYS A 5 -9.02 -33.58 -36.11
C LYS A 5 -8.40 -33.40 -34.72
N ARG A 6 -7.57 -34.35 -34.23
CA ARG A 6 -6.95 -34.26 -32.89
C ARG A 6 -5.79 -33.27 -32.84
N ILE A 7 -5.00 -33.17 -33.91
CA ILE A 7 -3.94 -32.15 -34.04
C ILE A 7 -4.53 -30.74 -33.99
N SER A 8 -5.70 -30.53 -34.61
CA SER A 8 -6.37 -29.22 -34.64
C SER A 8 -6.78 -28.73 -33.24
N TYR A 9 -7.29 -29.60 -32.37
CA TYR A 9 -7.68 -29.19 -31.02
C TYR A 9 -6.49 -28.77 -30.16
N PHE A 10 -5.33 -29.39 -30.38
CA PHE A 10 -4.11 -29.07 -29.63
C PHE A 10 -3.60 -27.64 -29.89
N PHE A 11 -3.91 -27.06 -31.05
CA PHE A 11 -3.56 -25.67 -31.37
C PHE A 11 -4.72 -24.69 -31.14
N VAL A 12 -5.97 -25.09 -31.37
CA VAL A 12 -7.13 -24.20 -31.23
C VAL A 12 -7.44 -23.88 -29.77
N ILE A 13 -7.34 -24.87 -28.87
CA ILE A 13 -7.62 -24.70 -27.44
C ILE A 13 -6.65 -23.70 -26.77
N PRO A 14 -5.32 -23.81 -26.90
CA PRO A 14 -4.42 -22.85 -26.27
C PRO A 14 -4.55 -21.43 -26.84
N ILE A 15 -4.81 -21.29 -28.15
CA ILE A 15 -5.05 -19.97 -28.77
C ILE A 15 -6.32 -19.32 -28.22
N PHE A 16 -7.37 -20.11 -27.98
CA PHE A 16 -8.61 -19.63 -27.37
C PHE A 16 -8.42 -19.22 -25.91
N PHE A 17 -7.70 -20.01 -25.10
CA PHE A 17 -7.41 -19.63 -23.71
C PHE A 17 -6.45 -18.45 -23.62
N LEU A 18 -5.48 -18.32 -24.54
CA LEU A 18 -4.60 -17.16 -24.63
C LEU A 18 -5.39 -15.89 -24.94
N SER A 19 -6.28 -15.92 -25.94
CA SER A 19 -7.10 -14.76 -26.30
C SER A 19 -8.10 -14.40 -25.20
N LEU A 20 -8.70 -15.40 -24.55
CA LEU A 20 -9.59 -15.21 -23.41
C LEU A 20 -8.84 -14.61 -22.20
N GLY A 21 -7.64 -15.09 -21.91
CA GLY A 21 -6.79 -14.58 -20.84
C GLY A 21 -6.36 -13.13 -21.08
N ILE A 22 -5.97 -12.78 -22.31
CA ILE A 22 -5.66 -11.40 -22.70
C ILE A 22 -6.91 -10.52 -22.54
N PHE A 23 -8.08 -10.98 -22.98
CA PHE A 23 -9.32 -10.23 -22.88
C PHE A 23 -9.73 -9.97 -21.41
N ILE A 24 -9.70 -11.00 -20.56
CA ILE A 24 -10.00 -10.88 -19.13
C ILE A 24 -8.94 -10.02 -18.44
N GLY A 25 -7.66 -10.13 -18.79
CA GLY A 25 -6.59 -9.30 -18.26
C GLY A 25 -6.81 -7.81 -18.58
N VAL A 26 -7.06 -7.49 -19.85
CA VAL A 26 -7.33 -6.11 -20.28
C VAL A 26 -8.62 -5.57 -19.65
N TRP A 27 -9.68 -6.37 -19.58
CA TRP A 27 -10.93 -5.96 -18.93
C TRP A 27 -10.78 -5.81 -17.40
N GLY A 28 -10.03 -6.69 -16.76
CA GLY A 28 -9.69 -6.63 -15.34
C GLY A 28 -8.90 -5.38 -15.01
N ILE A 29 -7.92 -5.00 -15.84
CA ILE A 29 -7.20 -3.73 -15.67
C ILE A 29 -8.17 -2.54 -15.73
N ARG A 30 -9.20 -2.56 -16.59
CA ARG A 30 -10.23 -1.50 -16.63
C ARG A 30 -11.11 -1.45 -15.38
N PHE A 31 -11.37 -2.59 -14.75
CA PHE A 31 -12.21 -2.70 -13.55
C PHE A 31 -11.43 -2.33 -12.28
N PHE A 32 -10.21 -2.85 -12.11
CA PHE A 32 -9.38 -2.64 -10.92
C PHE A 32 -8.59 -1.32 -10.95
N TYR A 33 -8.30 -0.77 -12.13
CA TYR A 33 -7.53 0.48 -12.30
C TYR A 33 -8.21 1.47 -13.27
N PRO A 34 -9.37 2.03 -12.90
CA PRO A 34 -10.04 3.02 -13.72
C PRO A 34 -9.19 4.30 -13.86
N GLY A 35 -8.76 4.61 -15.08
CA GLY A 35 -8.02 5.86 -15.41
C GLY A 35 -6.58 5.68 -15.90
N SER A 36 -6.03 4.46 -15.92
CA SER A 36 -4.68 4.21 -16.41
C SER A 36 -4.67 3.75 -17.88
N TYR A 37 -4.71 4.70 -18.83
CA TYR A 37 -4.18 4.46 -20.17
C TYR A 37 -3.41 5.70 -20.68
N PRO A 38 -2.20 5.51 -21.24
CA PRO A 38 -1.48 6.57 -21.94
C PRO A 38 -2.04 6.74 -23.36
N GLY A 39 -2.27 7.99 -23.77
CA GLY A 39 -2.30 8.39 -25.18
C GLY A 39 -3.63 8.22 -25.93
N ARG A 40 -4.49 9.24 -25.84
CA ARG A 40 -5.35 9.65 -26.97
C ARG A 40 -5.13 11.14 -27.21
N TYR A 41 -4.09 11.47 -27.95
CA TYR A 41 -3.96 12.81 -28.53
C TYR A 41 -5.07 12.94 -29.57
N SER A 42 -6.13 13.67 -29.23
CA SER A 42 -7.00 14.26 -30.24
C SER A 42 -6.26 15.45 -30.81
N GLU A 43 -5.83 15.33 -32.07
CA GLU A 43 -5.34 16.45 -32.87
C GLU A 43 -6.45 17.50 -32.96
N VAL A 44 -6.23 18.68 -32.37
CA VAL A 44 -7.03 19.88 -32.63
C VAL A 44 -6.18 20.73 -33.57
N PRO A 45 -6.67 21.12 -34.77
CA PRO A 45 -5.88 21.87 -35.72
C PRO A 45 -5.63 23.29 -35.19
N ALA A 46 -4.35 23.66 -35.14
CA ALA A 46 -3.93 25.03 -34.92
C ALA A 46 -4.08 25.82 -36.22
N ASP A 47 -5.16 26.57 -36.37
CA ASP A 47 -5.20 27.71 -37.29
C ASP A 47 -6.36 28.67 -36.99
N ARG A 48 -6.07 29.78 -36.32
CA ARG A 48 -6.22 31.14 -36.87
C ARG A 48 -5.95 32.19 -35.80
N ALA A 49 -4.97 33.03 -36.10
CA ALA A 49 -4.86 34.36 -35.54
C ALA A 49 -6.13 35.16 -35.89
N ASP A 50 -6.67 35.89 -34.93
CA ASP A 50 -7.17 37.22 -35.26
C ASP A 50 -6.99 38.17 -34.07
N THR A 51 -6.37 39.28 -34.40
CA THR A 51 -6.13 40.45 -33.56
C THR A 51 -7.48 41.11 -33.29
N SER A 52 -7.81 41.38 -32.03
CA SER A 52 -8.83 42.38 -31.68
C SER A 52 -8.58 42.91 -30.26
N GLU A 53 -8.00 44.11 -30.25
CA GLU A 53 -8.29 45.28 -29.41
C GLU A 53 -8.66 45.09 -27.92
N VAL A 54 -7.80 45.68 -27.08
CA VAL A 54 -7.95 45.92 -25.64
C VAL A 54 -9.16 46.84 -25.38
N PRO A 55 -9.88 46.67 -24.26
CA PRO A 55 -9.69 47.70 -23.25
C PRO A 55 -9.52 47.15 -21.83
N GLU A 56 -8.49 47.72 -21.20
CA GLU A 56 -8.30 48.05 -19.80
C GLU A 56 -9.47 47.72 -18.85
N ASN A 57 -9.29 46.67 -18.05
CA ASN A 57 -9.76 46.63 -16.68
C ASN A 57 -8.73 45.88 -15.84
N VAL A 58 -8.43 46.46 -14.68
CA VAL A 58 -7.47 45.95 -13.70
C VAL A 58 -7.93 44.58 -13.22
N ALA A 59 -7.39 43.51 -13.80
CA ALA A 59 -7.41 42.20 -13.21
C ALA A 59 -6.06 42.01 -12.53
N VAL A 60 -6.05 42.08 -11.20
CA VAL A 60 -5.06 41.33 -10.42
C VAL A 60 -5.24 39.89 -10.88
N THR A 61 -4.37 39.42 -11.77
CA THR A 61 -4.28 38.02 -12.13
C THR A 61 -3.85 37.28 -10.89
N VAL A 62 -4.82 36.90 -10.06
CA VAL A 62 -4.72 35.66 -9.29
C VAL A 62 -4.71 34.58 -10.36
N SER A 63 -3.54 34.34 -10.96
CA SER A 63 -3.33 33.13 -11.72
C SER A 63 -3.56 32.01 -10.73
N GLU A 64 -4.74 31.37 -10.79
CA GLU A 64 -5.05 30.20 -9.99
C GLU A 64 -3.90 29.21 -10.19
N GLU A 65 -3.08 29.05 -9.15
CA GLU A 65 -1.90 28.20 -9.24
C GLU A 65 -2.38 26.78 -9.46
N THR A 66 -2.03 26.23 -10.62
CA THR A 66 -2.32 24.85 -10.99
C THR A 66 -1.04 24.05 -10.98
N LEU A 67 -1.18 22.79 -10.60
CA LEU A 67 -0.06 21.86 -10.60
C LEU A 67 0.36 21.55 -12.04
N CYS A 68 1.65 21.57 -12.29
CA CYS A 68 2.23 21.37 -13.62
C CYS A 68 3.16 20.15 -13.61
N ALA A 69 3.60 19.67 -14.77
CA ALA A 69 4.45 18.47 -14.83
C ALA A 69 5.82 18.64 -14.15
N ASP A 70 6.26 19.88 -13.97
CA ASP A 70 7.49 20.28 -13.28
C ASP A 70 7.31 20.46 -11.77
N THR A 71 6.09 20.34 -11.25
CA THR A 71 5.85 20.46 -9.81
C THR A 71 6.52 19.32 -9.05
N GLU A 72 7.30 19.66 -8.03
CA GLU A 72 7.88 18.70 -7.09
C GLU A 72 6.79 18.18 -6.14
N TYR A 73 6.64 16.86 -6.07
CA TYR A 73 5.74 16.23 -5.12
C TYR A 73 6.55 15.60 -3.98
N VAL A 74 6.45 16.18 -2.79
CA VAL A 74 7.10 15.66 -1.59
C VAL A 74 6.06 14.99 -0.72
N LEU A 75 6.23 13.70 -0.47
CA LEU A 75 5.44 12.98 0.51
C LEU A 75 6.29 12.71 1.77
N LYS A 76 5.74 13.12 2.90
CA LYS A 76 6.30 13.02 4.24
C LYS A 76 5.54 11.95 5.01
N GLU A 77 6.12 10.77 5.13
CA GLU A 77 5.56 9.69 5.95
C GLU A 77 6.01 9.90 7.40
N THR A 78 5.07 9.97 8.34
CA THR A 78 5.35 10.22 9.76
C THR A 78 4.84 9.05 10.61
N ASP A 79 5.73 8.45 11.39
CA ASP A 79 5.37 7.52 12.46
C ASP A 79 4.93 8.33 13.69
N ILE A 80 3.65 8.28 14.03
CA ILE A 80 3.08 9.05 15.15
C ILE A 80 3.51 8.54 16.52
N LEU A 81 3.96 7.28 16.62
CA LEU A 81 4.39 6.69 17.89
C LEU A 81 5.84 7.08 18.19
N ARG A 82 6.72 6.98 17.18
CA ARG A 82 8.15 7.32 17.33
C ARG A 82 8.45 8.79 17.10
N ASN A 83 7.48 9.54 16.58
CA ASN A 83 7.66 10.91 16.12
C ASN A 83 8.83 11.04 15.12
N THR A 84 8.99 10.02 14.27
CA THR A 84 10.00 9.98 13.20
C THR A 84 9.32 10.25 11.87
N SER A 85 10.01 10.90 10.95
CA SER A 85 9.45 11.18 9.63
C SER A 85 10.47 10.96 8.53
N VAL A 86 10.02 10.40 7.41
CA VAL A 86 10.79 10.22 6.19
C VAL A 86 10.17 11.09 5.11
N GLU A 87 10.98 11.96 4.51
CA GLU A 87 10.58 12.78 3.37
C GLU A 87 11.15 12.17 2.11
N THR A 88 10.28 11.93 1.13
CA THR A 88 10.69 11.45 -0.19
C THR A 88 10.10 12.38 -1.24
N SER A 89 10.94 12.72 -2.22
CA SER A 89 10.58 13.61 -3.33
C SER A 89 10.42 12.81 -4.61
N TRP A 90 9.33 13.09 -5.33
CA TRP A 90 8.99 12.48 -6.61
C TRP A 90 8.54 13.53 -7.62
N GLN A 91 8.52 13.12 -8.88
CA GLN A 91 7.76 13.86 -9.90
C GLN A 91 6.26 13.75 -9.60
N ILE A 92 5.53 14.84 -9.82
CA ILE A 92 4.11 14.85 -9.54
C ILE A 92 3.36 13.78 -10.35
N PRO A 93 2.49 12.99 -9.70
CA PRO A 93 1.63 12.05 -10.42
C PRO A 93 0.75 12.75 -11.45
N HIS A 94 0.66 12.17 -12.65
CA HIS A 94 -0.09 12.77 -13.77
C HIS A 94 -1.55 13.09 -13.44
N LYS A 95 -2.16 12.34 -12.50
CA LYS A 95 -3.53 12.56 -12.03
C LYS A 95 -3.74 13.95 -11.43
N TYR A 96 -2.70 14.56 -10.86
CA TYR A 96 -2.79 15.85 -10.17
C TYR A 96 -2.44 17.04 -11.06
N ILE A 97 -1.87 16.81 -12.25
CA ILE A 97 -1.52 17.87 -13.18
C ILE A 97 -2.80 18.61 -13.63
N GLY A 98 -2.74 19.94 -13.61
CA GLY A 98 -3.84 20.84 -13.92
C GLY A 98 -4.86 21.00 -12.78
N MET A 99 -4.66 20.37 -11.62
CA MET A 99 -5.53 20.61 -10.46
C MET A 99 -5.21 21.95 -9.81
N THR A 100 -6.26 22.68 -9.43
CA THR A 100 -6.15 23.81 -8.50
C THR A 100 -5.96 23.31 -7.08
N ARG A 101 -5.64 24.23 -6.17
CA ARG A 101 -5.50 23.93 -4.73
C ARG A 101 -6.73 23.25 -4.17
N GLU A 102 -7.92 23.76 -4.47
CA GLU A 102 -9.19 23.28 -3.93
C GLU A 102 -9.45 21.85 -4.37
N ARG A 103 -9.28 21.58 -5.67
CA ARG A 103 -9.48 20.24 -6.24
C ARG A 103 -8.45 19.24 -5.72
N PHE A 104 -7.22 19.68 -5.52
CA PHE A 104 -6.17 18.84 -4.94
C PHE A 104 -6.49 18.48 -3.49
N LEU A 105 -6.89 19.47 -2.67
CA LEU A 105 -7.30 19.24 -1.28
C LEU A 105 -8.51 18.30 -1.18
N GLU A 106 -9.52 18.48 -2.04
CA GLU A 106 -10.66 17.58 -2.12
C GLU A 106 -10.24 16.14 -2.49
N THR A 107 -9.34 16.01 -3.47
CA THR A 107 -8.81 14.69 -3.87
C THR A 107 -8.04 14.02 -2.74
N MET A 108 -7.28 14.80 -1.96
CA MET A 108 -6.55 14.32 -0.78
C MET A 108 -7.49 13.93 0.37
N ASN A 109 -8.57 14.68 0.59
CA ASN A 109 -9.59 14.33 1.57
C ASN A 109 -10.32 13.03 1.20
N LEU A 110 -10.70 12.87 -0.07
CA LEU A 110 -11.30 11.64 -0.57
C LEU A 110 -10.36 10.44 -0.41
N TYR A 111 -9.05 10.64 -0.59
CA TYR A 111 -8.06 9.59 -0.32
C TYR A 111 -8.02 9.21 1.16
N ALA A 112 -8.08 10.19 2.07
CA ALA A 112 -8.11 9.95 3.51
C ALA A 112 -9.39 9.24 3.98
N GLU A 113 -10.54 9.54 3.37
CA GLU A 113 -11.82 8.89 3.64
C GLU A 113 -11.89 7.46 3.06
N HIS A 114 -11.20 7.22 1.95
CA HIS A 114 -11.19 5.95 1.23
C HIS A 114 -9.76 5.47 0.93
N PRO A 115 -8.96 5.16 1.97
CA PRO A 115 -7.58 4.73 1.79
C PRO A 115 -7.53 3.34 1.13
N PRO A 116 -6.55 3.08 0.25
CA PRO A 116 -6.36 1.76 -0.33
C PRO A 116 -5.88 0.77 0.74
N LEU A 117 -6.13 -0.53 0.51
CA LEU A 117 -5.81 -1.60 1.46
C LEU A 117 -4.33 -1.57 1.89
N SER A 118 -3.41 -1.29 0.96
CA SER A 118 -1.97 -1.21 1.25
C SER A 118 -1.64 -0.15 2.32
N GLU A 119 -2.38 0.95 2.39
CA GLU A 119 -2.17 1.98 3.42
C GLU A 119 -2.77 1.54 4.75
N LEU A 120 -3.94 0.90 4.72
CA LEU A 120 -4.59 0.36 5.92
C LEU A 120 -3.73 -0.71 6.59
N GLU A 121 -3.13 -1.61 5.82
CA GLU A 121 -2.22 -2.65 6.32
C GLU A 121 -0.95 -2.07 6.95
N ARG A 122 -0.49 -0.90 6.46
CA ARG A 122 0.63 -0.15 7.04
C ARG A 122 0.24 0.65 8.29
N GLY A 123 -1.04 0.68 8.66
CA GLY A 123 -1.53 1.41 9.83
C GLY A 123 -1.79 2.90 9.56
N PHE A 124 -2.24 3.26 8.34
CA PHE A 124 -2.60 4.63 7.99
C PHE A 124 -3.61 5.23 8.96
N VAL A 125 -3.34 6.45 9.42
CA VAL A 125 -4.17 7.21 10.36
C VAL A 125 -4.81 8.40 9.67
N GLY A 126 -4.06 9.09 8.82
CA GLY A 126 -4.56 10.29 8.16
C GLY A 126 -3.57 10.92 7.20
N LEU A 127 -4.07 11.92 6.49
CA LEU A 127 -3.32 12.66 5.49
C LEU A 127 -3.61 14.15 5.64
N GLU A 128 -2.57 14.98 5.51
CA GLU A 128 -2.67 16.43 5.52
C GLU A 128 -1.82 17.05 4.41
N VAL A 129 -2.32 18.09 3.75
CA VAL A 129 -1.53 18.86 2.78
C VAL A 129 -0.87 20.04 3.50
N LEU A 130 0.46 20.01 3.63
CA LEU A 130 1.23 21.02 4.36
C LEU A 130 1.49 22.27 3.50
N SER A 131 1.79 22.06 2.22
CA SER A 131 2.02 23.16 1.28
C SER A 131 1.51 22.81 -0.10
N PHE A 132 1.02 23.84 -0.79
CA PHE A 132 0.59 23.75 -2.17
C PHE A 132 1.11 24.97 -2.91
N SER A 133 1.88 24.73 -3.97
CA SER A 133 2.34 25.75 -4.91
C SER A 133 2.59 25.09 -6.27
N ARG A 134 2.75 25.90 -7.32
CA ARG A 134 3.13 25.42 -8.65
C ARG A 134 4.48 24.71 -8.67
N GLU A 135 5.43 25.14 -7.84
CA GLU A 135 6.79 24.60 -7.80
C GLU A 135 6.87 23.35 -6.94
N LYS A 136 6.16 23.34 -5.81
CA LYS A 136 6.26 22.29 -4.79
C LYS A 136 4.94 22.06 -4.06
N VAL A 137 4.57 20.79 -3.92
CA VAL A 137 3.48 20.32 -3.08
C VAL A 137 4.04 19.37 -2.02
N VAL A 138 3.65 19.57 -0.78
CA VAL A 138 4.04 18.71 0.35
C VAL A 138 2.80 18.09 0.97
N VAL A 139 2.75 16.76 0.96
CA VAL A 139 1.70 15.95 1.60
C VAL A 139 2.31 15.18 2.76
N ARG A 140 1.70 15.24 3.93
CA ARG A 140 2.05 14.41 5.08
C ARG A 140 1.07 13.26 5.18
N MET A 141 1.59 12.04 5.31
CA MET A 141 0.80 10.86 5.66
C MET A 141 1.25 10.38 7.04
N ASP A 142 0.29 10.25 7.95
CA ASP A 142 0.52 9.88 9.33
C ASP A 142 0.17 8.39 9.49
N TYR A 143 1.12 7.62 10.01
CA TYR A 143 1.01 6.17 10.21
C TYR A 143 1.19 5.81 11.67
N ARG A 144 0.43 4.81 12.10
CA ARG A 144 0.64 4.06 13.33
C ARG A 144 1.20 2.70 12.96
N TYR A 145 2.50 2.63 12.77
CA TYR A 145 3.17 1.35 12.56
C TYR A 145 3.04 0.49 13.83
N LEU A 146 2.29 -0.60 13.73
CA LEU A 146 2.36 -1.66 14.73
C LEU A 146 3.73 -2.31 14.56
N GLN A 147 4.55 -2.19 15.60
CA GLN A 147 5.82 -2.88 15.65
C GLN A 147 5.52 -4.38 15.55
N PRO A 148 6.21 -5.15 14.67
CA PRO A 148 6.25 -6.58 14.88
C PRO A 148 6.69 -6.78 16.33
N SER A 149 5.99 -7.63 17.08
CA SER A 149 6.27 -7.80 18.52
C SER A 149 7.76 -7.97 18.72
N ASP A 150 8.38 -7.13 19.56
CA ASP A 150 9.83 -7.15 19.81
C ASP A 150 10.26 -8.42 20.60
N GLY A 151 9.30 -9.34 20.83
CA GLY A 151 9.51 -10.69 21.30
C GLY A 151 8.20 -11.41 21.59
N PHE A 152 8.30 -12.73 21.68
CA PHE A 152 7.26 -13.65 22.12
C PHE A 152 7.54 -14.11 23.54
N TYR A 153 6.49 -14.50 24.26
CA TYR A 153 6.60 -15.09 25.58
C TYR A 153 5.95 -16.45 25.59
N LEU A 154 6.67 -17.47 26.08
CA LEU A 154 6.11 -18.79 26.30
C LEU A 154 5.64 -18.88 27.75
N ALA A 155 4.39 -19.26 27.92
CA ALA A 155 3.80 -19.53 29.22
C ALA A 155 3.03 -20.85 29.18
N VAL A 156 2.66 -21.33 30.37
CA VAL A 156 1.90 -22.57 30.52
C VAL A 156 0.44 -22.24 30.81
N CYS A 157 -0.47 -22.81 30.03
CA CYS A 157 -1.90 -22.81 30.31
C CYS A 157 -2.43 -24.23 30.15
N ASP A 158 -3.17 -24.73 31.14
CA ASP A 158 -3.75 -26.08 31.13
C ASP A 158 -2.75 -27.20 30.79
N ASN A 159 -1.51 -27.09 31.29
CA ASN A 159 -0.39 -28.00 31.02
C ASN A 159 0.12 -28.00 29.57
N GLU A 160 -0.26 -27.00 28.77
CA GLU A 160 0.21 -26.80 27.40
C GLU A 160 1.00 -25.49 27.29
N VAL A 161 1.98 -25.48 26.39
CA VAL A 161 2.75 -24.29 26.06
C VAL A 161 1.93 -23.38 25.14
N VAL A 162 1.74 -22.14 25.57
CA VAL A 162 1.04 -21.10 24.81
C VAL A 162 1.99 -19.94 24.56
N VAL A 163 2.01 -19.45 23.33
CA VAL A 163 2.84 -18.31 22.93
C VAL A 163 2.00 -17.04 23.00
N TYR A 164 2.48 -16.08 23.77
CA TYR A 164 1.93 -14.73 23.89
C TYR A 164 2.77 -13.73 23.11
N LEU A 165 2.12 -12.65 22.68
CA LEU A 165 2.81 -11.46 22.19
C LEU A 165 3.50 -10.70 23.33
N GLU A 166 4.22 -9.64 22.99
CA GLU A 166 4.99 -8.80 23.93
C GLU A 166 4.15 -8.28 25.11
N ASP A 167 2.86 -8.06 24.90
CA ASP A 167 1.91 -7.59 25.91
C ASP A 167 1.58 -8.64 27.00
N ARG A 168 2.05 -9.89 26.85
CA ARG A 168 1.83 -11.04 27.75
C ARG A 168 0.35 -11.35 28.01
N SER A 169 -0.52 -10.86 27.15
CA SER A 169 -1.97 -10.92 27.31
C SER A 169 -2.63 -11.46 26.06
N THR A 170 -2.17 -11.03 24.89
CA THR A 170 -2.66 -11.49 23.60
C THR A 170 -1.96 -12.78 23.21
N ILE A 171 -2.75 -13.83 22.99
CA ILE A 171 -2.26 -15.13 22.52
C ILE A 171 -1.88 -15.00 21.04
N TYR A 172 -0.66 -15.38 20.70
CA TYR A 172 -0.18 -15.50 19.34
C TYR A 172 -0.54 -16.86 18.74
N ILE A 173 -0.15 -17.96 19.41
CA ILE A 173 -0.47 -19.33 18.98
C ILE A 173 -0.56 -20.29 20.18
N ASN A 174 -1.51 -21.22 20.09
CA ASN A 174 -1.56 -22.39 20.96
C ASN A 174 -0.72 -23.50 20.32
N THR A 175 0.36 -23.91 20.98
CA THR A 175 1.30 -24.87 20.38
C THR A 175 0.81 -26.32 20.48
N GLY A 176 -0.06 -26.62 21.44
CA GLY A 176 -0.49 -27.99 21.76
C GLY A 176 0.63 -28.88 22.31
N ILE A 177 1.80 -28.30 22.62
CA ILE A 177 2.92 -29.02 23.22
C ILE A 177 2.69 -29.11 24.73
N ALA A 178 2.61 -30.33 25.26
CA ALA A 178 2.48 -30.55 26.70
C ALA A 178 3.77 -30.13 27.43
N LEU A 179 3.65 -29.43 28.56
CA LEU A 179 4.82 -29.01 29.34
C LEU A 179 5.67 -30.21 29.78
N ASP A 180 5.00 -31.30 30.14
CA ASP A 180 5.64 -32.52 30.64
C ASP A 180 6.51 -33.24 29.60
N SER A 181 6.31 -32.99 28.30
CA SER A 181 7.15 -33.58 27.24
C SER A 181 8.49 -32.87 27.08
N LEU A 182 8.63 -31.67 27.66
CA LEU A 182 9.83 -30.85 27.55
C LEU A 182 10.87 -31.23 28.61
N PRO A 183 12.17 -30.98 28.38
CA PRO A 183 13.20 -31.16 29.41
C PRO A 183 12.95 -30.26 30.63
N GLU A 184 13.20 -30.76 31.85
CA GLU A 184 12.95 -30.02 33.12
C GLU A 184 13.53 -28.59 33.11
N LYS A 185 14.70 -28.40 32.49
CA LYS A 185 15.33 -27.07 32.36
C LYS A 185 14.46 -26.08 31.56
N ILE A 186 13.84 -26.55 30.48
CA ILE A 186 12.96 -25.74 29.63
C ILE A 186 11.62 -25.54 30.33
N GLN A 187 11.10 -26.55 31.00
CA GLN A 187 9.87 -26.43 31.80
C GLN A 187 9.99 -25.28 32.81
N MET A 188 11.08 -25.26 33.59
CA MET A 188 11.35 -24.18 34.54
C MET A 188 11.44 -22.80 33.86
N GLN A 189 12.09 -22.72 32.69
CA GLN A 189 12.19 -21.47 31.94
C GLN A 189 10.83 -20.97 31.45
N ILE A 190 9.95 -21.85 30.98
CA ILE A 190 8.59 -21.47 30.55
C ILE A 190 7.73 -21.09 31.76
N MET A 191 7.91 -21.73 32.91
CA MET A 191 7.26 -21.31 34.16
C MET A 191 7.69 -19.90 34.58
N ASP A 192 8.93 -19.50 34.28
CA ASP A 192 9.45 -18.15 34.49
C ASP A 192 9.10 -17.17 33.34
N MET A 193 8.21 -17.54 32.42
CA MET A 193 7.81 -16.75 31.25
C MET A 193 8.99 -16.51 30.30
N LEU A 194 9.47 -17.59 29.67
CA LEU A 194 10.59 -17.56 28.72
C LEU A 194 10.31 -16.56 27.58
N SER A 195 11.22 -15.60 27.41
CA SER A 195 11.16 -14.61 26.33
C SER A 195 11.97 -15.08 25.13
N ILE A 196 11.40 -14.96 23.94
CA ILE A 196 12.04 -15.23 22.65
C ILE A 196 12.02 -13.94 21.82
N PRO A 197 13.15 -13.46 21.29
CA PRO A 197 13.20 -12.13 20.66
C PRO A 197 12.61 -12.06 19.25
N ASP A 198 12.55 -13.17 18.51
CA ASP A 198 12.15 -13.18 17.10
C ASP A 198 11.34 -14.43 16.71
N GLU A 199 10.64 -14.31 15.59
CA GLU A 199 9.74 -15.35 15.07
C GLU A 199 10.50 -16.58 14.56
N GLU A 200 11.69 -16.39 13.99
CA GLU A 200 12.55 -17.49 13.50
C GLU A 200 12.98 -18.39 14.67
N THR A 201 13.52 -17.80 15.74
CA THR A 201 13.92 -18.50 16.96
C THR A 201 12.73 -19.17 17.65
N LEU A 202 11.53 -18.58 17.57
CA LEU A 202 10.31 -19.19 18.08
C LEU A 202 9.99 -20.47 17.30
N TYR A 203 9.97 -20.41 15.97
CA TYR A 203 9.66 -21.58 15.15
C TYR A 203 10.71 -22.68 15.27
N ASP A 204 12.00 -22.34 15.31
CA ASP A 204 13.08 -23.29 15.56
C ASP A 204 12.89 -24.03 16.90
N PHE A 205 12.50 -23.28 17.94
CA PHE A 205 12.17 -23.86 19.23
C PHE A 205 10.97 -24.81 19.13
N LEU A 206 9.87 -24.39 18.49
CA LEU A 206 8.68 -25.22 18.36
C LEU A 206 8.95 -26.48 17.54
N GLU A 207 9.69 -26.40 16.44
CA GLU A 207 10.05 -27.55 15.61
C GLU A 207 10.85 -28.59 16.41
N THR A 208 11.77 -28.14 17.26
CA THR A 208 12.59 -29.01 18.11
C THR A 208 11.75 -29.86 19.07
N TYR A 209 10.62 -29.35 19.55
CA TYR A 209 9.79 -29.99 20.58
C TYR A 209 8.39 -30.42 20.11
N SER A 210 8.07 -30.19 18.84
CA SER A 210 6.83 -30.59 18.17
C SER A 210 6.85 -32.04 17.64
N SER A 211 7.98 -32.76 17.76
CA SER A 211 8.16 -34.12 17.22
C SER A 211 7.60 -35.22 18.12
#